data_AF-A0A9E3FM90-F1
#
_entry.id   AF-A0A9E3FM90-F1
#
_cell.length_a   1.000
_cell.length_b   1.000
_cell.length_c   1.000
_cell.angle_alpha   90.00
_cell.angle_beta   90.00
_cell.angle_gamma   90.00
#
_symmetry.space_group_name_H-M   'P 1'
#
loop_
_entity.id
_entity.type
_entity.pdbx_description
1 polymer ?
#
loop_
_entity_poly.entity_id
_entity_poly.type
_entity_poly.pdbx_seq_one_letter_code
_entity_poly.pdbx_strand_id
1 'polypeptide(L)'
;MWFLLRMAFWLGLVLVLLPRDKNAESQKLPQISAQEAVQAATAAMSDMSQFCKRQPSACEVGGQAATVIGARAQEGARKIYQMMKPAEPDRKSSDPEKKPAEADKKAPDHTGSIGGEESDPALIDVASQDTLTPNDLLADWRAAP
;
A
#
# COMPACT_ATOMS: atom_id res chain seq x y z
N MET A 1 22.13 5.70 9.52
CA MET A 1 21.59 4.71 10.47
C MET A 1 20.56 5.27 11.46
N TRP A 2 20.70 6.50 11.98
CA TRP A 2 19.75 7.05 12.97
C TRP A 2 18.34 7.37 12.45
N PHE A 3 18.18 7.50 11.12
CA PHE A 3 16.88 7.73 10.47
C PHE A 3 15.91 6.55 10.68
N LEU A 4 16.39 5.31 10.54
CA LEU A 4 15.57 4.12 10.71
C LEU A 4 15.12 3.94 12.17
N LEU A 5 16.01 4.22 13.13
CA LEU A 5 15.66 4.19 14.56
C LEU A 5 14.60 5.24 14.91
N ARG A 6 14.73 6.46 14.36
CA ARG A 6 13.70 7.49 14.51
C ARG A 6 12.37 7.05 13.91
N MET A 7 12.37 6.55 12.67
CA MET A 7 11.15 6.09 12.02
C MET A 7 10.49 4.94 12.78
N ALA A 8 11.24 3.91 13.19
CA ALA A 8 10.69 2.80 13.97
C ALA A 8 10.11 3.26 15.31
N PHE A 9 10.79 4.18 16.00
CA PHE A 9 10.29 4.78 17.25
C PHE A 9 8.99 5.58 17.02
N TRP A 10 8.97 6.46 16.03
CA TRP A 10 7.79 7.27 15.70
C TRP A 10 6.61 6.41 15.24
N LEU A 11 6.86 5.36 14.45
CA LEU A 11 5.82 4.41 14.04
C LEU A 11 5.27 3.60 15.21
N GLY A 12 6.14 3.11 16.09
CA GLY A 12 5.72 2.44 17.33
C GLY A 12 4.87 3.35 18.20
N LEU A 13 5.27 4.62 18.36
CA LEU A 13 4.52 5.62 19.12
C LEU A 13 3.14 5.88 18.49
N VAL A 14 3.05 6.05 17.17
CA VAL A 14 1.78 6.21 16.46
C VAL A 14 0.87 4.99 16.65
N LEU A 15 1.41 3.76 16.54
CA LEU A 15 0.64 2.53 16.79
C LEU A 15 0.09 2.43 18.22
N VAL A 16 0.80 2.97 19.20
CA VAL A 16 0.35 3.02 20.60
C VAL A 16 -0.73 4.09 20.80
N LEU A 17 -0.61 5.22 20.09
CA LEU A 17 -1.59 6.32 20.11
C LEU A 17 -2.88 5.99 19.34
N LEU A 18 -2.83 5.07 18.38
CA LEU A 18 -4.05 4.60 17.72
C LEU A 18 -4.97 3.94 18.75
N PRO A 19 -6.22 4.42 18.89
CA PRO A 19 -7.17 3.81 19.82
C PRO A 19 -7.41 2.36 19.38
N ARG A 20 -7.05 1.42 20.26
CA ARG A 20 -7.42 0.02 20.08
C ARG A 20 -8.85 -0.18 20.52
N ASP A 21 -9.68 -0.73 19.64
CA ASP A 21 -11.04 -1.16 19.98
C ASP A 21 -10.97 -2.27 21.04
N LYS A 22 -11.28 -1.92 22.29
CA LYS A 22 -11.37 -2.87 23.40
C LYS A 22 -12.75 -3.55 23.39
N ASN A 23 -12.97 -4.42 22.41
CA ASN A 23 -14.15 -5.29 22.40
C ASN A 23 -13.88 -6.50 23.32
N ALA A 24 -14.93 -7.15 23.85
CA ALA A 24 -14.78 -8.34 24.71
C ALA A 24 -13.93 -9.47 24.08
N GLU A 25 -13.88 -9.50 22.75
CA GLU A 25 -13.00 -10.33 21.91
C GLU A 25 -11.51 -10.07 22.19
N SER A 26 -11.12 -8.82 22.47
CA SER A 26 -9.72 -8.41 22.69
C SER A 26 -9.13 -8.92 24.01
N GLN A 27 -9.96 -9.33 24.98
CA GLN A 27 -9.51 -10.03 26.19
C GLN A 27 -9.34 -11.55 25.97
N LYS A 28 -9.90 -12.07 24.88
CA LYS A 28 -9.78 -13.48 24.47
C LYS A 28 -8.68 -13.68 23.43
N LEU A 29 -8.08 -12.59 22.93
CA LEU A 29 -6.97 -12.65 22.00
C LEU A 29 -5.72 -13.22 22.69
N PRO A 30 -4.93 -14.02 21.97
CA PRO A 30 -3.66 -14.54 22.48
C PRO A 30 -2.79 -13.38 23.01
N GLN A 31 -2.29 -13.50 24.24
CA GLN A 31 -1.35 -12.55 24.81
C GLN A 31 0.02 -12.77 24.16
N ILE A 32 0.21 -12.19 22.97
CA ILE A 32 1.46 -12.33 22.22
C ILE A 32 2.54 -11.52 22.94
N SER A 33 3.61 -12.18 23.38
CA SER A 33 4.76 -11.50 23.97
C SER A 33 5.55 -10.74 22.89
N ALA A 34 6.29 -9.70 23.28
CA ALA A 34 7.14 -8.95 22.34
C ALA A 34 8.14 -9.87 21.63
N GLN A 35 8.67 -10.85 22.34
CA GLN A 35 9.59 -11.86 21.83
C GLN A 35 8.94 -12.75 20.77
N GLU A 36 7.72 -13.20 21.03
CA GLU A 36 6.94 -14.02 20.09
C GLU A 36 6.57 -13.23 18.83
N ALA A 37 6.20 -11.96 18.97
CA ALA A 37 5.93 -11.08 17.84
C ALA A 37 7.17 -10.87 16.96
N VAL A 38 8.35 -10.67 17.57
CA VAL A 38 9.61 -10.55 16.81
C VAL A 38 9.94 -11.86 16.11
N GLN A 39 9.79 -13.00 16.78
CA GLN A 39 10.02 -14.32 16.17
C GLN A 39 9.09 -14.55 14.97
N ALA A 40 7.79 -14.30 15.13
CA ALA A 40 6.80 -14.42 14.06
C ALA A 40 7.12 -13.50 12.88
N ALA A 41 7.50 -12.24 13.14
CA ALA A 41 7.89 -11.31 12.09
C ALA A 41 9.14 -11.79 11.34
N THR A 42 10.15 -12.29 12.04
CA THR A 42 11.36 -12.84 11.41
C THR A 42 11.08 -14.11 10.62
N ALA A 43 10.17 -14.97 11.09
CA ALA A 43 9.73 -16.15 10.36
C ALA A 43 9.01 -15.75 9.06
N ALA A 44 8.10 -14.79 9.12
CA ALA A 44 7.43 -14.27 7.93
C ALA A 44 8.41 -13.66 6.91
N MET A 45 9.44 -12.95 7.37
CA MET A 45 10.51 -12.45 6.49
C MET A 45 11.30 -13.59 5.85
N SER A 46 11.58 -14.66 6.60
CA SER A 46 12.23 -15.86 6.07
C SER A 46 11.37 -16.52 4.98
N ASP A 47 10.06 -16.66 5.22
CA ASP A 47 9.14 -17.24 4.25
C ASP A 47 9.05 -16.41 2.97
N MET A 48 8.96 -15.08 3.09
CA MET A 48 8.99 -14.18 1.94
C MET A 48 10.27 -14.34 1.11
N SER A 49 11.43 -14.47 1.78
CA SER A 49 12.70 -14.72 1.08
C SER A 49 12.71 -16.07 0.36
N GLN A 50 12.02 -17.08 0.90
CA GLN A 50 11.90 -18.39 0.31
C GLN A 50 10.96 -18.41 -0.90
N PHE A 51 9.90 -17.59 -0.90
CA PHE A 51 9.07 -17.34 -2.08
C PHE A 51 9.90 -16.77 -3.23
N CYS A 52 10.79 -15.81 -2.95
CA CYS A 52 11.67 -15.23 -3.97
C CYS A 52 12.67 -16.25 -4.56
N LYS A 53 13.11 -17.24 -3.78
CA LYS A 53 13.93 -18.35 -4.31
C LYS A 53 13.13 -19.29 -5.22
N ARG A 54 11.84 -19.53 -4.91
CA ARG A 54 10.97 -20.40 -5.71
C ARG A 54 10.40 -19.72 -6.97
N GLN A 55 10.12 -18.42 -6.90
CA GLN A 55 9.52 -17.62 -7.97
C GLN A 55 10.27 -16.27 -8.10
N PRO A 56 11.41 -16.25 -8.82
CA PRO A 56 12.23 -15.04 -8.93
C PRO A 56 11.53 -13.91 -9.70
N SER A 57 10.72 -14.22 -10.71
CA SER A 57 9.96 -13.23 -11.49
C SER A 57 8.95 -12.45 -10.65
N ALA A 58 8.29 -13.10 -9.69
CA ALA A 58 7.35 -12.43 -8.77
C ALA A 58 8.08 -11.45 -7.84
N CYS A 59 9.30 -11.78 -7.43
CA CYS A 59 10.11 -10.93 -6.57
C CYS A 59 10.71 -9.73 -7.34
N GLU A 60 11.10 -9.93 -8.61
CA GLU A 60 11.55 -8.87 -9.53
C GLU A 60 10.42 -7.83 -9.76
N VAL A 61 9.25 -8.30 -10.20
CA VAL A 61 8.07 -7.44 -10.44
C VAL A 61 7.60 -6.82 -9.12
N GLY A 62 7.59 -7.58 -8.03
CA GLY A 62 7.23 -7.08 -6.70
C GLY A 62 8.16 -5.96 -6.21
N GLY A 63 9.48 -6.09 -6.43
CA GLY A 63 10.46 -5.06 -6.09
C GLY A 63 10.30 -3.78 -6.92
N GLN A 64 10.04 -3.92 -8.22
CA GLN A 64 9.75 -2.79 -9.11
C GLN A 64 8.45 -2.08 -8.68
N ALA A 65 7.39 -2.84 -8.41
CA ALA A 65 6.13 -2.31 -7.92
C ALA A 65 6.28 -1.58 -6.57
N ALA A 66 7.02 -2.17 -5.62
CA ALA A 66 7.28 -1.57 -4.32
C ALA A 66 8.02 -0.23 -4.44
N THR A 67 8.94 -0.10 -5.40
CA THR A 67 9.66 1.14 -5.65
C THR A 67 8.74 2.25 -6.16
N VAL A 68 7.87 1.94 -7.14
CA VAL A 68 6.90 2.91 -7.68
C VAL A 68 5.88 3.33 -6.63
N ILE A 69 5.34 2.37 -5.87
CA ILE A 69 4.41 2.65 -4.78
C ILE A 69 5.09 3.50 -3.69
N GLY A 70 6.32 3.18 -3.34
CA GLY A 70 7.11 3.93 -2.36
C GLY A 70 7.35 5.37 -2.78
N ALA A 71 7.71 5.61 -4.04
CA ALA A 71 7.87 6.96 -4.57
C ALA A 71 6.56 7.78 -4.48
N ARG A 72 5.44 7.18 -4.90
CA ARG A 72 4.11 7.82 -4.79
C ARG A 72 3.70 8.09 -3.34
N ALA A 73 3.98 7.17 -2.43
CA ALA A 73 3.71 7.34 -1.00
C ALA A 73 4.49 8.52 -0.40
N GLN A 74 5.75 8.71 -0.80
CA GLN A 74 6.56 9.85 -0.37
C GLN A 74 6.00 11.19 -0.88
N GLU A 75 5.58 11.24 -2.14
CA GLU A 75 4.95 12.44 -2.71
C GLU A 75 3.59 12.74 -2.05
N GLY A 76 2.78 11.71 -1.81
CA GLY A 76 1.52 11.83 -1.07
C GLY A 76 1.73 12.35 0.36
N ALA A 77 2.72 11.80 1.07
CA ALA A 77 3.08 12.27 2.41
C ALA A 77 3.53 13.74 2.40
N ARG A 78 4.35 14.15 1.42
CA ARG A 78 4.75 15.56 1.25
C ARG A 78 3.54 16.47 1.00
N LYS A 79 2.59 16.04 0.18
CA LYS A 79 1.38 16.81 -0.15
C LYS A 79 0.47 17.00 1.05
N ILE A 80 0.22 15.94 1.83
CA ILE A 80 -0.54 16.01 3.08
C ILE A 80 0.17 16.93 4.10
N TYR A 81 1.50 16.82 4.20
CA TYR A 81 2.29 17.67 5.08
C TYR A 81 2.23 19.16 4.72
N GLN A 82 2.18 19.50 3.42
CA GLN A 82 1.98 20.88 2.96
C GLN A 82 0.57 21.41 3.26
N MET A 83 -0.46 20.57 3.14
CA MET A 83 -1.84 20.96 3.46
C MET A 83 -2.05 21.18 4.95
N MET A 84 -1.38 20.41 5.81
CA MET A 84 -1.52 20.51 7.26
C MET A 84 -0.61 21.60 7.87
N LYS A 85 0.31 22.18 7.10
CA LYS A 85 1.03 23.38 7.54
C LYS A 85 0.08 24.58 7.43
N PRO A 86 -0.34 25.20 8.55
CA PRO A 86 -1.01 26.48 8.49
C PRO A 86 -0.05 27.49 7.83
N ALA A 87 -0.57 28.38 7.00
CA ALA A 87 0.22 29.47 6.44
C ALA A 87 0.80 30.30 7.59
N GLU A 88 2.09 30.14 7.90
CA GLU A 88 2.81 31.10 8.73
C GLU A 88 2.85 32.44 7.98
N PRO A 89 2.46 33.56 8.61
CA PRO A 89 2.66 34.87 8.02
C PRO A 89 4.16 35.16 8.01
N ASP A 90 4.70 35.39 6.82
CA ASP A 90 5.98 36.02 6.52
C ASP A 90 7.12 35.83 7.54
N ARG A 91 7.95 34.81 7.30
CA ARG A 91 9.39 34.97 7.49
C ARG A 91 10.09 34.76 6.15
N LYS A 92 10.46 35.89 5.55
CA LYS A 92 11.39 36.06 4.43
C LYS A 92 12.39 34.89 4.35
N SER A 93 12.13 33.96 3.45
CA SER A 93 13.18 33.19 2.80
C SER A 93 13.21 33.66 1.35
N SER A 94 14.00 34.72 1.15
CA SER A 94 14.62 35.16 -0.10
C SER A 94 14.13 34.47 -1.39
N ASP A 95 13.30 35.18 -2.13
CA ASP A 95 13.14 35.05 -3.59
C ASP A 95 14.49 35.36 -4.31
N PRO A 96 14.74 34.86 -5.54
CA PRO A 96 14.12 35.50 -6.70
C PRO A 96 13.56 34.52 -7.76
N GLU A 97 12.26 34.62 -7.96
CA GLU A 97 11.62 35.25 -9.11
C GLU A 97 11.91 34.60 -10.47
N LYS A 98 10.98 33.74 -10.89
CA LYS A 98 10.43 33.83 -12.26
C LYS A 98 9.03 33.21 -12.36
N LYS A 99 8.02 34.08 -12.39
CA LYS A 99 6.78 33.92 -13.16
C LYS A 99 6.73 35.09 -14.16
N PRO A 100 6.02 35.04 -15.30
CA PRO A 100 4.76 34.30 -15.47
C PRO A 100 4.57 33.60 -16.83
N ALA A 101 3.68 32.62 -16.88
CA ALA A 101 2.69 32.51 -17.96
C ALA A 101 1.59 31.54 -17.53
N GLU A 102 0.40 32.11 -17.45
CA GLU A 102 -0.90 31.53 -17.22
C GLU A 102 -1.39 30.85 -18.50
N ALA A 103 -1.83 29.60 -18.44
CA ALA A 103 -2.81 29.03 -19.38
C ALA A 103 -3.37 27.70 -18.85
N ASP A 104 -4.70 27.65 -18.89
CA ASP A 104 -5.55 26.47 -18.96
C ASP A 104 -5.71 25.56 -17.75
N LYS A 105 -6.83 25.82 -17.07
CA LYS A 105 -7.64 24.83 -16.37
C LYS A 105 -7.89 23.62 -17.29
N LYS A 106 -7.32 22.46 -16.98
CA LYS A 106 -7.85 21.18 -17.46
C LYS A 106 -7.85 20.18 -16.31
N ALA A 107 -9.04 19.70 -15.97
CA ALA A 107 -9.25 18.65 -14.99
C ALA A 107 -8.50 17.38 -15.42
N PRO A 108 -7.84 16.64 -14.51
CA PRO A 108 -7.39 15.30 -14.83
C PRO A 108 -8.54 14.33 -14.58
N ASP A 109 -9.54 14.34 -15.46
CA ASP A 109 -10.24 13.10 -15.76
C ASP A 109 -9.30 12.31 -16.66
N HIS A 110 -8.83 11.15 -16.20
CA HIS A 110 -8.41 9.96 -16.96
C HIS A 110 -7.73 9.03 -15.94
N THR A 111 -8.54 8.40 -15.08
CA THR A 111 -8.17 7.09 -14.54
C THR A 111 -8.10 6.13 -15.73
N GLY A 112 -7.01 5.38 -15.83
CA GLY A 112 -6.71 4.54 -16.99
C GLY A 112 -7.77 3.50 -17.25
N SER A 113 -8.63 3.76 -18.23
CA SER A 113 -9.32 2.68 -18.95
C SER A 113 -8.37 2.19 -20.02
N ILE A 114 -8.12 0.89 -19.97
CA ILE A 114 -7.24 0.12 -20.81
C ILE A 114 -7.80 0.14 -22.24
N GLY A 115 -6.92 0.35 -23.22
CA GLY A 115 -7.02 -0.01 -24.64
C GLY A 115 -8.38 0.12 -25.32
N GLY A 116 -8.53 1.14 -26.16
CA GLY A 116 -9.52 1.11 -27.24
C GLY A 116 -9.09 0.10 -28.29
N GLU A 117 -9.79 -1.03 -28.35
CA GLU A 117 -9.94 -1.82 -29.56
C GLU A 117 -11.43 -1.90 -29.87
N GLU A 118 -11.75 -1.68 -31.13
CA GLU A 118 -13.07 -1.51 -31.68
C GLU A 118 -13.94 -2.72 -31.33
N SER A 119 -14.97 -2.49 -30.52
CA SER A 119 -15.93 -3.52 -30.13
C SER A 119 -16.81 -3.87 -31.32
N ASP A 120 -16.47 -4.96 -32.00
CA ASP A 120 -17.38 -5.70 -32.86
C ASP A 120 -18.56 -6.20 -31.98
N PRO A 121 -19.81 -5.77 -32.21
CA PRO A 121 -20.94 -6.03 -31.30
C PRO A 121 -21.41 -7.49 -31.27
N ALA A 122 -20.70 -8.41 -31.94
CA ALA A 122 -21.04 -9.82 -32.04
C ALA A 122 -20.30 -10.75 -31.06
N LEU A 123 -19.34 -10.24 -30.26
CA LEU A 123 -18.53 -11.08 -29.35
C LEU A 123 -18.81 -10.88 -27.85
N ILE A 124 -19.73 -9.98 -27.49
CA ILE A 124 -20.00 -9.63 -26.08
C ILE A 124 -20.89 -10.67 -25.37
N ASP A 125 -21.42 -11.68 -26.08
CA ASP A 125 -22.37 -12.66 -25.54
C ASP A 125 -21.74 -13.98 -25.05
N VAL A 126 -20.40 -14.10 -24.99
CA VAL A 126 -19.74 -15.40 -24.68
C VAL A 126 -18.97 -15.41 -23.35
N ALA A 127 -18.75 -14.27 -22.68
CA ALA A 127 -18.11 -14.26 -21.36
C ALA A 127 -19.15 -14.32 -20.23
N SER A 128 -19.73 -15.51 -20.01
CA SER A 128 -20.46 -15.81 -18.79
C SER A 128 -19.56 -15.54 -17.58
N GLN A 129 -20.02 -14.69 -16.66
CA GLN A 129 -19.27 -14.30 -15.46
C GLN A 129 -19.20 -15.42 -14.41
N ASP A 130 -19.78 -16.59 -14.70
CA ASP A 130 -19.76 -17.78 -13.85
C ASP A 130 -18.83 -18.86 -14.44
N THR A 131 -17.52 -18.68 -14.27
CA THR A 131 -16.51 -19.72 -14.57
C THR A 131 -16.20 -20.61 -13.36
N LEU A 132 -16.86 -20.39 -12.22
CA LEU A 132 -16.68 -21.20 -11.02
C LEU A 132 -17.57 -22.45 -11.09
N THR A 133 -16.95 -23.62 -11.07
CA THR A 133 -17.67 -24.90 -10.94
C THR A 133 -18.02 -25.15 -9.48
N PRO A 134 -19.03 -25.98 -9.17
CA PRO A 134 -19.36 -26.33 -7.79
C PRO A 134 -18.19 -26.94 -6.99
N ASN A 135 -17.21 -27.53 -7.69
CA ASN A 135 -15.99 -28.05 -7.08
C ASN A 135 -15.03 -26.94 -6.65
N ASP A 136 -15.00 -25.80 -7.34
CA ASP A 136 -14.16 -24.65 -6.99
C ASP A 136 -14.64 -23.92 -5.72
N LEU A 137 -15.91 -24.13 -5.35
CA LEU A 137 -16.52 -23.58 -4.13
C LEU A 137 -16.24 -24.43 -2.89
N LEU A 138 -15.68 -25.64 -3.05
CA LEU A 138 -15.30 -26.49 -1.93
C LEU A 138 -13.90 -26.08 -1.45
N ALA A 139 -13.84 -25.39 -0.32
CA ALA A 139 -12.57 -25.08 0.34
C ALA A 139 -11.94 -26.36 0.92
N ASP A 140 -11.05 -27.00 0.15
CA ASP A 140 -10.40 -28.27 0.53
C ASP A 140 -9.13 -28.07 1.38
N TRP A 141 -8.93 -26.87 1.94
CA TRP A 141 -7.80 -26.56 2.83
C TRP A 141 -7.99 -27.26 4.19
N ARG A 142 -7.75 -28.57 4.23
CA ARG A 142 -7.52 -29.29 5.48
C ARG A 142 -6.03 -29.23 5.79
N ALA A 143 -5.67 -28.47 6.83
CA ALA A 143 -4.38 -28.66 7.48
C ALA A 143 -4.33 -30.11 7.99
N ALA A 144 -3.26 -30.84 7.65
CA ALA A 144 -3.04 -32.19 8.16
C ALA A 144 -2.94 -32.17 9.70
N PRO A 145 -3.43 -33.22 10.39
CA PRO A 145 -3.47 -33.29 11.86
C PRO A 145 -2.07 -33.32 12.50
#